data_AF-A0A150TVD3-F1
#
_entry.id   AF-A0A150TVD3-F1
#
_cell.length_a   1.000
_cell.length_b   1.000
_cell.length_c   1.000
_cell.angle_alpha   90.00
_cell.angle_beta   90.00
_cell.angle_gamma   90.00
#
_symmetry.space_group_name_H-M   'P 1'
#
loop_
_entity.id
_entity.type
_entity.pdbx_description
1 polymer ?
#
loop_
_entity_poly.entity_id
_entity_poly.type
_entity_poly.pdbx_seq_one_letter_code
_entity_poly.pdbx_strand_id
1 'polypeptide(L)'
;MHFPVRSPVVRLGDGGLLLFSPLPGVEQVAGEIRALGEVRAIVAPNLFHHLGLAPAARAFPGARLYGPRRLREKRPDVAFTDELGDAPDPLWAAEIDQVTVGGMPKVDEVAFFHRPSRTLFLWDLCFHITHSAHFPTRLFMRLNGAYGRFGPSRFARSMMRDRAAVGAAVKRMLAWAPERIVVAHGDVIERGGRAALESAFARVL
;
A
#
# COMPACT_ATOMS: atom_id res chain seq x y z
N MET A 1 2.24 19.36 -7.41
CA MET A 1 1.94 18.83 -6.05
C MET A 1 3.05 17.87 -5.67
N HIS A 2 3.66 18.00 -4.48
CA HIS A 2 4.79 17.15 -4.06
C HIS A 2 4.33 16.19 -2.96
N PHE A 3 3.75 15.07 -3.36
CA PHE A 3 3.41 14.01 -2.43
C PHE A 3 4.63 13.10 -2.21
N PRO A 4 5.07 12.88 -0.97
CA PRO A 4 6.03 11.81 -0.71
C PRO A 4 5.41 10.48 -1.12
N VAL A 5 6.16 9.61 -1.77
CA VAL A 5 5.74 8.26 -2.15
C VAL A 5 6.79 7.28 -1.66
N ARG A 6 6.35 6.16 -1.10
CA ARG A 6 7.20 5.08 -0.59
C ARG A 6 6.90 3.78 -1.32
N SER A 7 7.96 3.05 -1.67
CA SER A 7 7.89 1.68 -2.19
C SER A 7 8.53 0.73 -1.16
N PRO A 8 7.73 0.00 -0.37
CA PRO A 8 8.24 -0.99 0.56
C PRO A 8 8.83 -2.21 -0.14
N VAL A 9 9.95 -2.72 0.40
CA VAL A 9 10.48 -4.06 0.10
C VAL A 9 10.37 -4.89 1.37
N VAL A 10 9.74 -6.07 1.27
CA VAL A 10 9.61 -7.02 2.39
C VAL A 10 10.40 -8.26 2.04
N ARG A 11 11.31 -8.67 2.93
CA ARG A 11 12.02 -9.95 2.82
C ARG A 11 11.28 -11.01 3.63
N LEU A 12 10.92 -12.09 2.97
CA LEU A 12 10.31 -13.29 3.57
C LEU A 12 11.36 -14.14 4.28
N GLY A 13 10.90 -15.07 5.13
CA GLY A 13 11.74 -15.97 5.91
C GLY A 13 12.62 -16.89 5.08
N ASP A 14 12.25 -17.14 3.82
CA ASP A 14 13.05 -17.91 2.86
C ASP A 14 14.02 -17.05 2.02
N GLY A 15 14.12 -15.76 2.32
CA GLY A 15 15.00 -14.80 1.64
C GLY A 15 14.43 -14.15 0.38
N GLY A 16 13.27 -14.59 -0.10
CA GLY A 16 12.58 -13.95 -1.22
C GLY A 16 12.08 -12.56 -0.88
N LEU A 17 12.05 -11.65 -1.86
CA LEU A 17 11.58 -10.28 -1.69
C LEU A 17 10.22 -10.05 -2.37
N LEU A 18 9.38 -9.29 -1.69
CA LEU A 18 8.19 -8.65 -2.24
C LEU A 18 8.45 -7.16 -2.40
N LEU A 19 8.28 -6.65 -3.61
CA LEU A 19 8.42 -5.24 -3.94
C LEU A 19 7.02 -4.64 -4.15
N PHE A 20 6.60 -3.77 -3.24
CA PHE A 20 5.30 -3.13 -3.32
C PHE A 20 5.39 -1.74 -3.95
N SER A 21 4.46 -1.42 -4.84
CA SER A 21 4.30 -0.10 -5.47
C SER A 21 5.65 0.46 -5.97
N PRO A 22 6.36 -0.23 -6.88
CA PRO A 22 7.64 0.25 -7.37
C PRO A 22 7.52 1.67 -7.91
N LEU A 23 8.55 2.48 -7.60
CA LEU A 23 8.66 3.84 -8.14
C LEU A 23 9.12 3.80 -9.60
N PRO A 24 8.77 4.80 -10.44
CA PRO A 24 9.25 4.86 -11.83
C PRO A 24 10.78 4.77 -11.99
N GLY A 25 11.54 5.28 -11.00
CA GLY A 25 13.00 5.22 -10.97
C GLY A 25 13.60 3.94 -10.38
N VAL A 26 12.82 2.87 -10.17
CA VAL A 26 13.29 1.63 -9.50
C VAL A 26 14.54 1.01 -10.14
N GLU A 27 14.72 1.17 -11.46
CA GLU A 27 15.92 0.70 -12.18
C GLU A 27 17.21 1.31 -11.61
N GLN A 28 17.16 2.52 -11.05
CA GLN A 28 18.32 3.22 -10.46
C GLN A 28 18.81 2.57 -9.16
N VAL A 29 17.93 1.89 -8.43
CA VAL A 29 18.23 1.22 -7.15
C VAL A 29 18.13 -0.30 -7.26
N ALA A 30 18.02 -0.84 -8.48
CA ALA A 30 17.82 -2.27 -8.67
C ALA A 30 19.00 -3.10 -8.15
N GLY A 31 20.23 -2.59 -8.23
CA GLY A 31 21.41 -3.25 -7.66
C GLY A 31 21.31 -3.41 -6.14
N GLU A 32 20.88 -2.36 -5.43
CA GLU A 32 20.68 -2.39 -3.98
C GLU A 32 19.57 -3.36 -3.59
N ILE A 33 18.47 -3.39 -4.35
CA ILE A 33 17.37 -4.34 -4.11
C ILE A 33 17.85 -5.78 -4.32
N ARG A 34 18.59 -6.09 -5.41
CA ARG A 34 19.12 -7.45 -5.65
C ARG A 34 20.10 -7.89 -4.56
N ALA A 35 20.85 -6.96 -3.97
CA ALA A 35 21.75 -7.26 -2.86
C ALA A 35 21.00 -7.70 -1.58
N LEU A 36 19.71 -7.36 -1.44
CA LEU A 36 18.87 -7.80 -0.31
C LEU A 36 18.33 -9.22 -0.49
N GLY A 37 18.23 -9.70 -1.73
CA GLY A 37 17.63 -10.99 -2.09
C GLY A 37 16.99 -10.99 -3.49
N GLU A 38 16.44 -12.14 -3.89
CA GLU A 38 15.71 -12.29 -5.14
C GLU A 38 14.31 -11.67 -5.05
N VAL A 39 13.96 -10.76 -5.97
CA VAL A 39 12.59 -10.24 -6.08
C VAL A 39 11.69 -11.32 -6.71
N ARG A 40 10.82 -11.90 -5.89
CA ARG A 40 9.89 -12.96 -6.32
C ARG A 40 8.54 -12.43 -6.72
N ALA A 41 8.13 -11.30 -6.16
CA ALA A 41 6.88 -10.64 -6.52
C ALA A 41 7.01 -9.11 -6.60
N ILE A 42 6.37 -8.54 -7.61
CA ILE A 42 6.12 -7.11 -7.74
C ILE A 42 4.61 -6.90 -7.60
N VAL A 43 4.21 -6.04 -6.67
CA VAL A 43 2.80 -5.87 -6.31
C VAL A 43 2.38 -4.42 -6.51
N ALA A 44 1.42 -4.18 -7.41
CA ALA A 44 0.63 -2.95 -7.38
C ALA A 44 -0.55 -3.16 -6.42
N PRO A 45 -0.62 -2.40 -5.32
CA PRO A 45 -1.61 -2.62 -4.26
C PRO A 45 -2.98 -2.03 -4.60
N ASN A 46 -3.06 -1.11 -5.58
CA ASN A 46 -4.28 -0.41 -5.95
C ASN A 46 -4.19 0.21 -7.36
N LEU A 47 -5.20 0.98 -7.78
CA LEU A 47 -5.29 1.60 -9.11
C LEU A 47 -4.48 2.89 -9.31
N PHE A 48 -3.73 3.36 -8.31
CA PHE A 48 -2.88 4.56 -8.39
C PHE A 48 -1.39 4.24 -8.23
N HIS A 49 -1.03 3.22 -7.45
CA HIS A 49 0.33 2.85 -7.09
C HIS A 49 0.94 1.79 -8.01
N HIS A 50 0.92 2.09 -9.31
CA HIS A 50 1.35 1.17 -10.38
C HIS A 50 2.40 1.75 -11.33
N LEU A 51 2.81 3.01 -11.15
CA LEU A 51 3.58 3.74 -12.17
C LEU A 51 4.95 3.12 -12.47
N GLY A 52 5.59 2.47 -11.49
CA GLY A 52 6.86 1.78 -11.69
C GLY A 52 6.76 0.30 -12.09
N LEU A 53 5.57 -0.23 -12.43
CA LEU A 53 5.44 -1.66 -12.76
C LEU A 53 6.29 -2.08 -13.98
N ALA A 54 6.25 -1.33 -15.08
CA ALA A 54 7.02 -1.65 -16.28
C ALA A 54 8.54 -1.59 -16.06
N PRO A 55 9.13 -0.52 -15.46
CA PRO A 55 10.55 -0.53 -15.12
C PRO A 55 10.92 -1.60 -14.09
N ALA A 56 10.05 -1.91 -13.13
CA ALA A 56 10.30 -3.00 -12.18
C ALA A 56 10.34 -4.37 -12.88
N ALA A 57 9.41 -4.64 -13.80
CA ALA A 57 9.37 -5.90 -14.56
C ALA A 57 10.64 -6.08 -15.41
N ARG A 58 11.17 -4.99 -16.00
CA ARG A 58 12.46 -5.04 -16.72
C ARG A 58 13.64 -5.26 -15.77
N ALA A 59 13.64 -4.61 -14.61
CA ALA A 59 14.70 -4.77 -13.62
C ALA A 59 14.71 -6.17 -12.97
N PHE A 60 13.54 -6.80 -12.81
CA PHE A 60 13.38 -8.08 -12.12
C PHE A 60 12.53 -9.05 -12.98
N PRO A 61 13.05 -9.54 -14.11
CA PRO A 61 12.26 -10.32 -15.08
C PRO A 61 11.76 -11.67 -14.57
N GLY A 62 12.33 -12.20 -13.47
CA GLY A 62 11.86 -13.43 -12.83
C GLY A 62 10.72 -13.24 -11.82
N ALA A 63 10.36 -11.99 -11.49
CA ALA A 63 9.34 -11.71 -10.48
C ALA A 63 7.92 -11.90 -11.04
N ARG A 64 7.05 -12.56 -10.27
CA ARG A 64 5.60 -12.59 -10.56
C ARG A 64 5.01 -11.20 -10.34
N LEU A 65 4.13 -10.74 -11.23
CA LEU A 65 3.56 -9.40 -11.18
C LEU A 65 2.07 -9.46 -10.82
N TYR A 66 1.70 -8.78 -9.74
CA TYR A 66 0.35 -8.78 -9.17
C TYR A 66 -0.26 -7.39 -9.20
N GLY A 67 -1.58 -7.35 -9.37
CA GLY A 67 -2.38 -6.15 -9.18
C GLY A 67 -3.87 -6.46 -9.21
N PRO A 68 -4.73 -5.50 -8.82
CA PRO A 68 -6.18 -5.66 -8.87
C PRO A 68 -6.65 -5.94 -10.30
N ARG A 69 -7.77 -6.66 -10.45
CA ARG A 69 -8.35 -7.00 -11.76
C ARG A 69 -8.44 -5.80 -12.71
N ARG A 70 -8.99 -4.70 -12.21
CA ARG A 70 -9.21 -3.45 -12.97
C ARG A 70 -7.91 -2.79 -13.42
N LEU A 71 -6.79 -3.10 -12.77
CA LEU A 71 -5.50 -2.55 -13.17
C LEU A 71 -5.00 -3.16 -14.48
N ARG A 72 -5.34 -4.43 -14.76
CA ARG A 72 -4.97 -5.12 -16.00
C ARG A 72 -5.50 -4.39 -17.23
N GLU A 73 -6.74 -3.92 -17.15
CA GLU A 73 -7.38 -3.12 -18.20
C GLU A 73 -6.70 -1.75 -18.39
N LYS A 74 -6.25 -1.13 -17.29
CA LYS A 74 -5.58 0.17 -17.30
C LYS A 74 -4.11 0.11 -17.76
N ARG A 75 -3.47 -1.06 -17.62
CA ARG A 75 -2.04 -1.28 -17.89
C ARG A 75 -1.82 -2.44 -18.86
N PRO A 76 -2.29 -2.31 -20.12
CA PRO A 76 -2.06 -3.34 -21.14
C PRO A 76 -0.57 -3.49 -21.50
N ASP A 77 0.27 -2.52 -21.12
CA ASP A 77 1.72 -2.54 -21.28
C ASP A 77 2.44 -3.44 -20.24
N VAL A 78 1.71 -3.99 -19.27
CA VAL A 78 2.27 -4.82 -18.20
C VAL A 78 1.66 -6.22 -18.25
N ALA A 79 2.52 -7.24 -18.31
CA ALA A 79 2.11 -8.64 -18.21
C ALA A 79 1.92 -9.02 -16.73
N PHE A 80 0.68 -8.97 -16.25
CA PHE A 80 0.33 -9.46 -14.91
C PHE A 80 0.32 -10.99 -14.89
N THR A 81 1.09 -11.57 -13.97
CA THR A 81 1.06 -13.02 -13.74
C THR A 81 -0.24 -13.41 -13.07
N ASP A 82 -0.63 -12.70 -12.02
CA ASP A 82 -1.79 -13.05 -11.20
C ASP A 82 -2.60 -11.83 -10.75
N GLU A 83 -3.82 -12.09 -10.29
CA GLU A 83 -4.73 -11.08 -9.78
C GLU A 83 -4.55 -10.98 -8.26
N LEU A 84 -4.53 -9.76 -7.76
CA LEU A 84 -4.52 -9.51 -6.33
C LEU A 84 -5.95 -9.55 -5.79
N GLY A 85 -6.22 -10.47 -4.87
CA GLY A 85 -7.55 -10.68 -4.28
C GLY A 85 -7.56 -10.53 -2.76
N ASP A 86 -8.57 -11.13 -2.11
CA ASP A 86 -8.71 -11.06 -0.66
C ASP A 86 -7.85 -12.09 0.10
N ALA A 87 -7.57 -13.23 -0.53
CA ALA A 87 -6.71 -14.26 0.02
C ALA A 87 -5.24 -14.03 -0.40
N PRO A 88 -4.27 -14.25 0.50
CA PRO A 88 -2.85 -14.16 0.16
C PRO A 88 -2.41 -15.30 -0.77
N ASP A 89 -1.53 -14.99 -1.73
CA ASP A 89 -0.90 -15.99 -2.59
C ASP A 89 0.03 -16.88 -1.75
N PRO A 90 0.11 -18.20 -2.02
CA PRO A 90 1.03 -19.11 -1.33
C PRO A 90 2.48 -18.60 -1.24
N LEU A 91 2.92 -17.78 -2.19
CA LEU A 91 4.25 -17.15 -2.21
C LEU A 91 4.55 -16.34 -0.95
N TRP A 92 3.55 -15.72 -0.31
CA TRP A 92 3.72 -14.93 0.91
C TRP A 92 2.75 -15.27 2.05
N ALA A 93 1.77 -16.15 1.80
CA ALA A 93 0.72 -16.50 2.75
C ALA A 93 1.25 -17.08 4.07
N ALA A 94 2.51 -17.55 4.13
CA ALA A 94 3.16 -18.02 5.34
C ALA A 94 3.49 -16.89 6.33
N GLU A 95 3.66 -15.65 5.87
CA GLU A 95 4.05 -14.51 6.73
C GLU A 95 3.17 -13.26 6.60
N ILE A 96 2.41 -13.14 5.50
CA ILE A 96 1.63 -11.95 5.19
C ILE A 96 0.16 -12.28 5.05
N ASP A 97 -0.68 -11.59 5.82
CA ASP A 97 -2.11 -11.51 5.60
C ASP A 97 -2.45 -10.37 4.64
N GLN A 98 -3.62 -10.45 4.01
CA GLN A 98 -4.15 -9.34 3.22
C GLN A 98 -5.66 -9.21 3.34
N VAL A 99 -6.17 -8.06 2.95
CA VAL A 99 -7.60 -7.77 2.86
C VAL A 99 -7.86 -6.78 1.74
N THR A 100 -8.86 -7.10 0.92
CA THR A 100 -9.40 -6.14 -0.05
C THR A 100 -10.21 -5.07 0.67
N VAL A 101 -9.92 -3.81 0.37
CA VAL A 101 -10.66 -2.66 0.90
C VAL A 101 -11.89 -2.43 0.03
N GLY A 102 -12.93 -3.24 0.30
CA GLY A 102 -14.22 -3.12 -0.36
C GLY A 102 -14.84 -1.73 -0.22
N GLY A 103 -15.69 -1.36 -1.19
CA GLY A 103 -16.44 -0.10 -1.15
C GLY A 103 -15.70 1.14 -1.67
N MET A 104 -14.47 1.00 -2.14
CA MET A 104 -13.68 2.07 -2.77
C MET A 104 -13.28 1.71 -4.21
N PRO A 105 -14.23 1.50 -5.15
CA PRO A 105 -13.95 0.90 -6.46
C PRO A 105 -12.98 1.70 -7.36
N LYS A 106 -12.86 3.01 -7.15
CA LYS A 106 -11.91 3.86 -7.87
C LYS A 106 -10.47 3.73 -7.35
N VAL A 107 -10.31 3.23 -6.12
CA VAL A 107 -9.01 2.96 -5.51
C VAL A 107 -8.66 1.49 -5.68
N ASP A 108 -9.59 0.58 -5.34
CA ASP A 108 -9.43 -0.88 -5.42
C ASP A 108 -8.18 -1.36 -4.68
N GLU A 109 -8.06 -0.93 -3.42
CA GLU A 109 -6.87 -1.16 -2.60
C GLU A 109 -6.91 -2.51 -1.90
N VAL A 110 -5.74 -3.14 -1.82
CA VAL A 110 -5.48 -4.28 -0.94
C VAL A 110 -4.47 -3.85 0.11
N ALA A 111 -4.84 -4.03 1.38
CA ALA A 111 -3.93 -3.83 2.50
C ALA A 111 -3.21 -5.13 2.83
N PHE A 112 -1.96 -5.02 3.30
CA PHE A 112 -1.13 -6.17 3.65
C PHE A 112 -0.65 -6.06 5.09
N PHE A 113 -0.57 -7.19 5.78
CA PHE A 113 -0.08 -7.25 7.14
C PHE A 113 1.01 -8.31 7.28
N HIS A 114 2.24 -7.85 7.53
CA HIS A 114 3.36 -8.73 7.81
C HIS A 114 3.35 -9.12 9.28
N ARG A 115 3.01 -10.39 9.55
CA ARG A 115 2.80 -10.92 10.91
C ARG A 115 4.05 -10.84 11.77
N PRO A 116 5.25 -11.28 11.32
CA PRO A 116 6.45 -11.29 12.17
C PRO A 116 6.82 -9.90 12.71
N SER A 117 6.69 -8.86 11.89
CA SER A 117 7.03 -7.49 12.28
C SER A 117 5.84 -6.67 12.80
N ARG A 118 4.64 -7.25 12.82
CA ARG A 118 3.35 -6.61 13.14
C ARG A 118 3.15 -5.29 12.37
N THR A 119 3.48 -5.30 11.08
CA THR A 119 3.42 -4.10 10.24
C THR A 119 2.26 -4.18 9.26
N LEU A 120 1.36 -3.20 9.32
CA LEU A 120 0.30 -2.98 8.34
C LEU A 120 0.80 -2.02 7.25
N PHE A 121 0.59 -2.36 5.99
CA PHE A 121 0.92 -1.55 4.83
C PHE A 121 -0.37 -1.02 4.19
N LEU A 122 -0.44 0.30 4.01
CA LEU A 122 -1.58 1.02 3.43
C LEU A 122 -1.10 2.00 2.35
N TRP A 123 -1.96 2.31 1.38
CA TRP A 123 -1.61 3.22 0.27
C TRP A 123 -2.46 4.48 0.27
N ASP A 124 -3.57 4.50 -0.46
CA ASP A 124 -4.48 5.64 -0.60
C ASP A 124 -5.71 5.54 0.30
N LEU A 125 -5.86 4.44 1.06
CA LEU A 125 -6.84 4.39 2.14
C LEU A 125 -6.47 5.38 3.25
N CYS A 126 -5.20 5.47 3.63
CA CYS A 126 -4.71 6.30 4.74
C CYS A 126 -3.41 7.03 4.40
N PHE A 127 -3.30 8.25 4.92
CA PHE A 127 -2.14 9.13 4.77
C PHE A 127 -1.58 9.48 6.15
N HIS A 128 -0.30 9.85 6.21
CA HIS A 128 0.32 10.34 7.43
C HIS A 128 1.32 11.48 7.14
N ILE A 129 0.86 12.51 6.45
CA ILE A 129 1.74 13.61 6.00
C ILE A 129 1.87 14.65 7.12
N THR A 130 2.94 14.57 7.89
CA THR A 130 3.31 15.47 9.00
C THR A 130 4.17 16.65 8.51
N HIS A 131 5.02 16.41 7.51
CA HIS A 131 5.98 17.37 6.99
C HIS A 131 5.84 17.55 5.46
N SER A 132 5.89 18.80 5.01
CA SER A 132 6.00 19.14 3.59
C SER A 132 6.67 20.50 3.45
N ALA A 133 7.83 20.54 2.79
CA ALA A 133 8.54 21.79 2.48
C ALA A 133 7.78 22.64 1.45
N HIS A 134 7.00 21.99 0.57
CA HIS A 134 6.26 22.64 -0.51
C HIS A 134 4.95 23.27 0.01
N PHE A 135 4.93 24.60 0.13
CA PHE A 135 3.80 25.36 0.69
C PHE A 135 2.43 25.03 0.05
N PRO A 136 2.27 24.97 -1.29
CA PRO A 136 0.99 24.61 -1.89
C PRO A 136 0.51 23.22 -1.49
N THR A 137 1.42 22.24 -1.37
CA THR A 137 1.05 20.88 -0.95
C THR A 137 0.64 20.85 0.51
N ARG A 138 1.36 21.58 1.38
CA ARG A 138 1.00 21.73 2.78
C ARG A 138 -0.39 22.35 2.95
N LEU A 139 -0.69 23.42 2.22
CA LEU A 139 -2.00 24.08 2.25
C LEU A 139 -3.11 23.13 1.79
N PHE A 140 -2.93 22.47 0.65
CA PHE A 140 -3.89 21.50 0.13
C PHE A 140 -4.13 20.33 1.11
N MET A 141 -3.08 19.79 1.74
CA MET A 141 -3.22 18.72 2.74
C MET A 141 -3.95 19.17 4.00
N ARG A 142 -3.76 20.42 4.45
CA ARG A 142 -4.54 21.00 5.55
C ARG A 142 -6.02 21.08 5.18
N LEU A 143 -6.34 21.62 4.00
CA LEU A 143 -7.73 21.71 3.50
C LEU A 143 -8.37 20.34 3.29
N ASN A 144 -7.57 19.34 2.91
CA ASN A 144 -8.00 17.95 2.75
C ASN A 144 -8.04 17.16 4.08
N GLY A 145 -7.72 17.80 5.21
CA GLY A 145 -7.76 17.19 6.54
C GLY A 145 -6.75 16.07 6.79
N ALA A 146 -5.68 16.00 5.98
CA ALA A 146 -4.67 14.95 6.01
C ALA A 146 -3.30 15.43 6.53
N TYR A 147 -3.15 16.73 6.80
CA TYR A 147 -1.89 17.29 7.33
C TYR A 147 -1.79 17.11 8.84
N GLY A 148 -0.68 16.55 9.31
CA GLY A 148 -0.37 16.35 10.74
C GLY A 148 -1.27 15.33 11.45
N ARG A 149 -1.98 14.48 10.69
CA ARG A 149 -2.89 13.47 11.22
C ARG A 149 -2.81 12.21 10.39
N PHE A 150 -2.89 11.06 11.05
CA PHE A 150 -3.05 9.78 10.38
C PHE A 150 -4.52 9.54 10.01
N GLY A 151 -4.74 8.95 8.84
CA GLY A 151 -6.04 8.41 8.43
C GLY A 151 -6.45 8.81 7.01
N PRO A 152 -7.71 8.53 6.62
CA PRO A 152 -8.21 8.88 5.30
C PRO A 152 -8.37 10.40 5.16
N SER A 153 -7.85 10.95 4.06
CA SER A 153 -8.10 12.34 3.66
C SER A 153 -9.58 12.57 3.33
N ARG A 154 -10.05 13.83 3.26
CA ARG A 154 -11.43 14.13 2.81
C ARG A 154 -11.69 13.59 1.40
N PHE A 155 -10.69 13.64 0.52
CA PHE A 155 -10.75 13.04 -0.81
C PHE A 155 -10.85 11.51 -0.75
N ALA A 156 -10.06 10.83 0.08
CA ALA A 156 -10.18 9.38 0.26
C ALA A 156 -11.58 9.01 0.80
N ARG A 157 -12.11 9.77 1.76
CA ARG A 157 -13.47 9.58 2.29
C ARG A 157 -14.55 9.77 1.23
N SER A 158 -14.41 10.70 0.29
CA SER A 158 -15.38 10.90 -0.79
C SER A 158 -15.36 9.77 -1.83
N MET A 159 -14.27 8.98 -1.87
CA MET A 159 -14.17 7.78 -2.70
C MET A 159 -14.78 6.52 -2.05
N MET A 160 -15.14 6.56 -0.77
CA MET A 160 -15.85 5.50 -0.07
C MET A 160 -17.34 5.49 -0.47
N ARG A 161 -17.68 4.61 -1.41
CA ARG A 161 -19.06 4.42 -1.91
C ARG A 161 -19.88 3.49 -1.03
N ASP A 162 -19.22 2.51 -0.42
CA ASP A 162 -19.81 1.62 0.56
C ASP A 162 -18.96 1.64 1.83
N ARG A 163 -19.45 2.36 2.85
CA ARG A 163 -18.74 2.50 4.13
C ARG A 163 -18.79 1.23 4.97
N ALA A 164 -19.82 0.39 4.80
CA ALA A 164 -19.92 -0.87 5.52
C ALA A 164 -18.85 -1.86 5.03
N ALA A 165 -18.64 -1.92 3.71
CA ALA A 165 -17.58 -2.72 3.12
C ALA A 165 -16.18 -2.24 3.53
N VAL A 166 -15.92 -0.92 3.50
CA VAL A 166 -14.68 -0.34 4.03
C VAL A 166 -14.52 -0.72 5.50
N GLY A 167 -15.60 -0.61 6.26
CA GLY A 167 -15.60 -0.92 7.68
C GLY A 167 -15.29 -2.38 8.00
N ALA A 168 -15.78 -3.32 7.19
CA ALA A 168 -15.45 -4.73 7.33
C ALA A 168 -13.95 -5.00 7.11
N ALA A 169 -13.35 -4.34 6.11
CA ALA A 169 -11.90 -4.43 5.88
C ALA A 169 -11.10 -3.84 7.05
N VAL A 170 -11.50 -2.67 7.56
CA VAL A 170 -10.84 -2.04 8.72
C VAL A 170 -10.96 -2.90 9.97
N LYS A 171 -12.10 -3.56 10.21
CA LYS A 171 -12.26 -4.49 11.34
C LYS A 171 -11.27 -5.65 11.26
N ARG A 172 -11.02 -6.21 10.07
CA ARG A 172 -9.97 -7.23 9.86
C ARG A 172 -8.58 -6.69 10.15
N MET A 173 -8.27 -5.49 9.65
CA MET A 173 -6.99 -4.82 9.94
C MET A 173 -6.78 -4.58 11.43
N LEU A 174 -7.83 -4.18 12.16
CA LEU A 174 -7.80 -3.98 13.61
C LEU A 174 -7.57 -5.30 14.36
N ALA A 175 -8.18 -6.40 13.88
CA ALA A 175 -8.04 -7.72 14.47
C ALA A 175 -6.62 -8.28 14.37
N TRP A 176 -5.85 -7.90 13.35
CA TRP A 176 -4.42 -8.21 13.25
C TRP A 176 -3.55 -7.51 14.30
N ALA A 177 -4.10 -6.50 14.99
CA ALA A 177 -3.44 -5.72 16.03
C ALA A 177 -2.05 -5.19 15.60
N PRO A 178 -1.96 -4.39 14.52
CA PRO A 178 -0.68 -3.88 14.05
C PRO A 178 -0.01 -2.99 15.10
N GLU A 179 1.30 -3.14 15.25
CA GLU A 179 2.12 -2.22 16.06
C GLU A 179 2.61 -1.06 15.22
N ARG A 180 2.96 -1.34 13.96
CA ARG A 180 3.48 -0.36 13.00
C ARG A 180 2.56 -0.22 11.79
N ILE A 181 2.45 1.00 11.26
CA ILE A 181 1.75 1.29 10.01
C ILE A 181 2.67 2.01 9.05
N VAL A 182 2.90 1.40 7.89
CA VAL A 182 3.62 2.01 6.77
C VAL A 182 2.60 2.48 5.75
N VAL A 183 2.57 3.79 5.49
CA VAL A 183 1.76 4.39 4.42
C VAL A 183 2.62 4.69 3.20
N ALA A 184 2.02 4.74 2.01
CA ALA A 184 2.70 5.26 0.83
C ALA A 184 3.06 6.74 0.96
N HIS A 185 2.19 7.51 1.63
CA HIS A 185 2.27 8.96 1.68
C HIS A 185 2.46 9.47 3.12
N GLY A 186 3.69 9.86 3.44
CA GLY A 186 4.06 10.49 4.71
C GLY A 186 4.85 9.56 5.63
N ASP A 187 4.75 9.80 6.93
CA ASP A 187 5.60 9.17 7.94
C ASP A 187 5.07 7.81 8.40
N VAL A 188 5.99 6.94 8.81
CA VAL A 188 5.64 5.65 9.41
C VAL A 188 5.14 5.87 10.83
N ILE A 189 4.09 5.16 11.21
CA ILE A 189 3.70 5.03 12.62
C ILE A 189 4.48 3.85 13.18
N GLU A 190 5.51 4.10 13.98
CA GLU A 190 6.40 3.05 14.49
C GLU A 190 5.78 2.22 15.62
N ARG A 191 4.83 2.78 16.38
CA ARG A 191 4.20 2.15 17.54
C ARG A 191 2.73 2.52 17.66
N GLY A 192 1.94 1.65 18.30
CA GLY A 192 0.52 1.91 18.56
C GLY A 192 -0.37 1.93 17.31
N GLY A 193 0.02 1.24 16.25
CA GLY A 193 -0.68 1.21 14.96
C GLY A 193 -2.17 0.88 15.08
N ARG A 194 -2.54 -0.11 15.89
CA ARG A 194 -3.94 -0.49 16.11
C ARG A 194 -4.78 0.69 16.63
N ALA A 195 -4.29 1.41 17.64
CA ALA A 195 -4.99 2.56 18.23
C ALA A 195 -5.09 3.72 17.23
N ALA A 196 -4.03 3.96 16.45
CA ALA A 196 -4.05 4.96 15.39
C ALA A 196 -5.09 4.63 14.31
N LEU A 197 -5.18 3.36 13.90
CA LEU A 197 -6.18 2.88 12.94
C LEU A 197 -7.61 3.00 13.48
N GLU A 198 -7.82 2.61 14.73
CA GLU A 198 -9.12 2.76 15.39
C GLU A 198 -9.56 4.23 15.43
N SER A 199 -8.67 5.12 15.88
CA SER A 199 -8.95 6.56 15.92
C SER A 199 -9.21 7.15 14.53
N ALA A 200 -8.52 6.69 13.49
CA ALA A 200 -8.69 7.18 12.13
C ALA A 200 -10.08 6.85 11.54
N PHE A 201 -10.67 5.74 11.96
CA PHE A 201 -11.94 5.23 11.44
C PHE A 201 -13.13 5.33 12.42
N ALA A 202 -12.94 5.86 13.63
CA ALA A 202 -14.00 6.03 14.64
C ALA A 202 -15.24 6.85 14.19
N ARG A 203 -15.16 7.57 13.06
CA ARG A 203 -16.30 8.33 12.46
C ARG A 203 -16.77 7.75 11.13
N VAL A 204 -16.21 6.61 10.71
CA VAL A 204 -16.51 5.94 9.43
C VAL A 204 -17.10 4.56 9.70
N LEU A 205 -16.62 3.87 10.73
CA LEU A 205 -17.21 2.71 11.40
C LEU A 205 -18.34 3.16 12.35
#